data_AF-A0A349QA87-F1
#
_entry.id   AF-A0A349QA87-F1
#
_cell.length_a   1.000
_cell.length_b   1.000
_cell.length_c   1.000
_cell.angle_alpha   90.00
_cell.angle_beta   90.00
_cell.angle_gamma   90.00
#
_symmetry.space_group_name_H-M   'P 1'
#
loop_
_entity.id
_entity.type
_entity.pdbx_description
1 polymer ?
#
loop_
_entity_poly.entity_id
_entity_poly.type
_entity_poly.pdbx_seq_one_letter_code
_entity_poly.pdbx_strand_id
1 'polypeptide(L)'
;MVKEKIIGFFEKFYLLIILAILYAPIILLFIYSFSNSSNFNFDNGFSFEAYVSIFKSDKSPDLWSAIANTFIIASISSVVATIMGTFASIGIFNLGKRARRIVENVNQFPIINSEIVMAV
;
A
#
# COMPACT_ATOMS: atom_id res chain seq x y z
N MET A 1 -19.58 3.68 -35.91
CA MET A 1 -18.71 4.82 -35.55
C MET A 1 -19.22 5.66 -34.38
N VAL A 2 -20.45 6.22 -34.39
CA VAL A 2 -20.94 7.07 -33.28
C VAL A 2 -21.22 6.28 -31.99
N LYS A 3 -21.74 5.06 -32.10
CA LYS A 3 -22.08 4.19 -30.96
C LYS A 3 -20.86 3.79 -30.12
N GLU A 4 -19.73 3.49 -30.77
CA GLU A 4 -18.46 3.16 -30.11
C GLU A 4 -17.87 4.36 -29.36
N LYS A 5 -18.03 5.57 -29.89
CA LYS A 5 -17.52 6.80 -29.26
C LYS A 5 -18.29 7.14 -27.97
N ILE A 6 -19.58 6.82 -27.93
CA ILE A 6 -20.44 7.00 -26.75
C ILE A 6 -20.11 5.96 -25.67
N ILE A 7 -19.94 4.69 -26.05
CA ILE A 7 -19.55 3.62 -25.11
C ILE A 7 -18.18 3.92 -24.49
N GLY A 8 -17.18 4.30 -25.29
CA GLY A 8 -15.87 4.69 -24.79
C GLY A 8 -15.88 5.96 -23.91
N PHE A 9 -16.89 6.83 -24.04
CA PHE A 9 -17.08 7.95 -23.12
C PHE A 9 -17.63 7.47 -21.76
N PHE A 10 -18.61 6.57 -21.77
CA PHE A 10 -19.16 5.98 -20.54
C PHE A 10 -18.12 5.15 -19.78
N GLU A 11 -17.29 4.38 -20.47
CA GLU A 11 -16.19 3.62 -19.86
C GLU A 11 -15.19 4.55 -19.16
N LYS A 12 -14.77 5.63 -19.84
CA LYS A 12 -13.86 6.62 -19.24
C LYS A 12 -14.49 7.34 -18.07
N PHE A 13 -15.77 7.68 -18.16
CA PHE A 13 -16.50 8.33 -17.07
C PHE A 13 -16.65 7.41 -15.86
N TYR A 14 -16.95 6.14 -16.08
CA TYR A 14 -17.02 5.12 -15.04
C TYR A 14 -15.67 4.93 -14.34
N LEU A 15 -14.58 4.81 -15.10
CA LEU A 15 -13.22 4.75 -14.54
C LEU A 15 -12.87 6.01 -13.74
N LEU A 16 -13.26 7.18 -14.24
CA LEU A 16 -13.04 8.46 -13.56
C LEU A 16 -13.77 8.52 -12.22
N ILE A 17 -15.00 8.02 -12.13
CA ILE A 17 -15.74 7.95 -10.86
C ILE A 17 -15.04 7.00 -9.87
N ILE A 18 -14.63 5.81 -10.32
CA ILE A 18 -13.92 4.86 -9.45
C ILE A 18 -12.63 5.48 -8.92
N LEU A 19 -11.83 6.09 -9.80
CA LEU A 19 -10.60 6.77 -9.40
C LEU A 19 -10.89 7.93 -8.45
N ALA A 20 -11.92 8.73 -8.70
CA ALA A 20 -12.29 9.83 -7.81
C ALA A 20 -12.62 9.32 -6.40
N ILE A 21 -13.38 8.23 -6.27
CA ILE A 21 -13.73 7.64 -4.97
C ILE A 21 -12.49 7.05 -4.28
N LEU A 22 -11.64 6.34 -5.02
CA LEU A 22 -10.42 5.72 -4.48
C LEU A 22 -9.40 6.77 -3.99
N TYR A 23 -9.25 7.87 -4.72
CA TYR A 23 -8.28 8.92 -4.40
C TYR A 23 -8.84 10.00 -3.47
N ALA A 24 -10.15 10.14 -3.33
CA ALA A 24 -10.79 11.08 -2.41
C ALA A 24 -10.18 11.07 -0.98
N PRO A 25 -10.02 9.92 -0.28
CA PRO A 25 -9.43 9.92 1.06
C PRO A 25 -7.97 10.39 1.07
N ILE A 26 -7.19 10.07 0.03
CA ILE A 26 -5.80 10.52 -0.09
C ILE A 26 -5.75 12.05 -0.27
N ILE A 27 -6.64 12.59 -1.10
CA ILE A 27 -6.75 14.04 -1.31
C ILE A 27 -7.18 14.75 -0.02
N LEU A 28 -8.12 14.18 0.74
CA LEU A 28 -8.53 14.71 2.03
C LEU A 28 -7.36 14.73 3.03
N LEU A 29 -6.58 13.65 3.10
CA LEU A 29 -5.38 13.60 3.94
C LEU A 29 -4.33 14.63 3.50
N PHE A 30 -4.16 14.83 2.19
CA PHE A 30 -3.24 15.85 1.67
C PHE A 30 -3.67 17.26 2.09
N ILE A 31 -4.95 17.61 1.95
CA ILE A 31 -5.48 18.91 2.38
C ILE A 31 -5.34 19.05 3.91
N TYR A 32 -5.66 17.99 4.65
CA TYR A 32 -5.52 17.97 6.11
C TYR A 32 -4.08 18.15 6.59
N SER A 33 -3.09 17.70 5.81
CA SER A 33 -1.67 17.88 6.13
C SER A 33 -1.26 19.34 6.31
N PHE A 34 -2.06 20.30 5.83
CA PHE A 34 -1.82 21.74 5.98
C PHE A 34 -2.56 22.40 7.16
N SER A 35 -3.42 21.66 7.88
CA SER A 35 -4.22 22.20 9.00
C SER A 35 -3.36 22.53 10.23
N ASN A 36 -2.16 21.93 10.36
CA ASN A 36 -1.20 22.15 11.46
C ASN A 36 -1.79 21.97 12.88
N SER A 37 -2.92 21.25 12.97
CA SER A 37 -3.60 20.91 14.21
C SER A 37 -4.04 19.45 14.16
N SER A 38 -4.25 18.83 15.32
CA SER A 38 -4.76 17.46 15.42
C SER A 38 -6.25 17.34 15.09
N ASN A 39 -6.91 18.46 14.75
CA ASN A 39 -8.32 18.56 14.41
C ASN A 39 -8.49 19.08 12.98
N PHE A 40 -9.60 18.74 12.30
CA PHE A 40 -9.91 19.21 10.95
C PHE A 40 -10.34 20.69 10.93
N ASN A 41 -9.49 21.57 11.46
CA ASN A 41 -9.75 23.01 11.57
C ASN A 41 -8.61 23.80 10.91
N PHE A 42 -8.98 24.74 10.04
CA PHE A 42 -8.03 25.65 9.35
C PHE A 42 -8.06 27.05 9.97
N ASP A 43 -8.17 27.13 11.30
CA ASP A 43 -8.41 28.38 12.02
C ASP A 43 -7.31 29.44 11.78
N ASN A 44 -6.08 28.99 11.47
CA ASN A 44 -4.92 29.85 11.17
C ASN A 44 -4.52 29.89 9.67
N GLY A 45 -5.34 29.33 8.78
CA GLY A 45 -5.04 29.20 7.34
C GLY A 45 -4.17 27.98 6.98
N PHE A 46 -3.64 27.95 5.75
CA PHE A 46 -2.74 26.90 5.28
C PHE A 46 -1.34 27.05 5.90
N SER A 47 -0.83 26.01 6.55
CA SER A 47 0.49 26.02 7.19
C SER A 47 1.40 24.90 6.68
N PHE A 48 2.69 25.21 6.54
CA PHE A 48 3.75 24.27 6.18
C PHE A 48 4.58 23.80 7.38
N GLU A 49 4.19 24.19 8.60
CA GLU A 49 4.96 23.91 9.81
C GLU A 49 5.11 22.40 10.08
N ALA A 50 4.08 21.60 9.78
CA ALA A 50 4.13 20.15 9.83
C ALA A 50 5.24 19.54 8.94
N TYR A 51 5.58 20.17 7.81
CA TYR A 51 6.68 19.72 6.95
C TYR A 51 8.04 20.17 7.50
N VAL A 52 8.11 21.36 8.09
CA VAL A 52 9.33 21.88 8.72
C VAL A 52 9.69 21.08 9.97
N SER A 53 8.69 20.63 10.72
CA SER A 53 8.89 19.86 11.96
C SER A 53 9.54 18.49 11.71
N ILE A 54 9.41 17.91 10.51
CA ILE A 54 10.10 16.69 10.07
C ILE A 54 11.64 16.84 10.15
N PHE A 55 12.15 18.06 10.01
CA PHE A 55 13.58 18.35 10.00
C PHE A 55 14.09 19.08 11.24
N LYS A 56 13.22 19.85 11.90
CA LYS A 56 13.61 20.74 13.01
C LYS A 56 13.12 20.31 14.38
N SER A 57 12.22 19.34 14.47
CA SER A 57 11.74 18.85 15.76
C SER A 57 12.78 17.97 16.45
N ASP A 58 12.76 17.92 17.77
CA ASP A 58 13.59 17.02 18.57
C ASP A 58 13.35 15.53 18.23
N LYS A 59 12.17 15.21 17.66
CA LYS A 59 11.80 13.86 17.20
C LYS A 59 12.24 13.52 15.77
N SER A 60 12.84 14.48 15.06
CA SER A 60 13.30 14.28 13.68
C SER A 60 14.29 13.10 13.56
N PRO A 61 15.29 12.93 14.45
CA PRO A 61 16.24 11.83 14.37
C PRO A 61 15.57 10.45 14.44
N ASP A 62 14.59 10.29 15.35
CA ASP A 62 13.84 9.05 15.52
C ASP A 62 13.02 8.73 14.27
N LEU A 63 12.34 9.73 13.70
CA LEU A 63 11.57 9.58 12.46
C LEU A 63 12.46 9.12 11.30
N TRP A 64 13.61 9.75 11.11
CA TRP A 64 14.56 9.37 10.05
C TRP A 64 15.15 7.98 10.26
N SER A 65 15.43 7.60 11.52
CA SER A 65 15.89 6.24 11.83
C SER A 65 14.82 5.19 11.54
N ALA A 66 13.54 5.48 11.85
CA ALA A 66 12.43 4.60 11.57
C ALA A 66 12.23 4.41 10.06
N ILE A 67 12.28 5.49 9.28
CA ILE A 67 12.20 5.43 7.82
C ILE A 67 13.34 4.58 7.24
N ALA A 68 14.57 4.79 7.71
CA ALA A 68 15.72 4.01 7.26
C ALA A 68 15.56 2.52 7.58
N ASN A 69 15.13 2.19 8.79
CA ASN A 69 14.87 0.80 9.20
C ASN A 69 13.79 0.15 8.32
N THR A 70 12.66 0.83 8.11
CA THR A 70 11.59 0.32 7.24
C THR A 70 12.11 0.07 5.83
N PHE A 71 12.91 0.98 5.27
CA PHE A 71 13.44 0.83 3.92
C PHE A 71 14.42 -0.35 3.80
N ILE A 72 15.31 -0.52 4.79
CA ILE A 72 16.26 -1.63 4.84
C ILE A 72 15.51 -2.96 4.94
N ILE A 73 14.57 -3.06 5.88
CA ILE A 73 13.77 -4.27 6.10
C ILE A 73 12.96 -4.61 4.86
N ALA A 74 12.26 -3.63 4.27
CA ALA A 74 11.45 -3.83 3.07
C ALA A 74 12.30 -4.28 1.87
N SER A 75 13.47 -3.67 1.68
CA SER A 75 14.38 -4.01 0.57
C SER A 75 14.89 -5.44 0.70
N ILE A 76 15.45 -5.80 1.86
CA ILE A 76 15.97 -7.15 2.11
C ILE A 76 14.85 -8.19 2.02
N SER A 77 13.71 -7.92 2.66
CA SER A 77 12.55 -8.82 2.66
C SER A 77 12.02 -9.04 1.24
N SER A 78 11.88 -7.97 0.44
CA SER A 78 11.40 -8.09 -0.95
C SER A 78 12.34 -8.92 -1.82
N VAL A 79 13.66 -8.76 -1.70
CA VAL A 79 14.65 -9.52 -2.47
C VAL A 79 14.60 -11.00 -2.07
N VAL A 80 14.66 -11.29 -0.78
CA VAL A 80 14.63 -12.67 -0.27
C VAL A 80 13.31 -13.35 -0.63
N ALA A 81 12.16 -12.68 -0.42
CA ALA A 81 10.85 -13.20 -0.77
C ALA A 81 10.71 -13.45 -2.28
N THR A 82 11.25 -12.57 -3.13
CA THR A 82 11.20 -12.76 -4.59
C THR A 82 12.03 -13.96 -5.02
N ILE A 83 13.24 -14.12 -4.49
CA ILE A 83 14.11 -15.25 -4.80
C ILE A 83 13.46 -16.55 -4.34
N MET A 84 13.04 -16.62 -3.06
CA MET A 84 12.40 -17.82 -2.50
C MET A 84 11.08 -18.14 -3.22
N GLY A 85 10.24 -17.14 -3.47
CA GLY A 85 8.96 -17.29 -4.17
C GLY A 85 9.15 -17.78 -5.61
N THR A 86 10.17 -17.29 -6.31
CA THR A 86 10.49 -17.74 -7.68
C THR A 86 10.91 -19.21 -7.68
N PHE A 87 11.83 -19.61 -6.80
CA PHE A 87 12.25 -21.01 -6.70
C PHE A 87 11.10 -21.93 -6.26
N ALA A 88 10.29 -21.50 -5.29
CA ALA A 88 9.11 -22.24 -4.84
C ALA A 88 8.10 -22.41 -5.99
N SER A 89 7.83 -21.36 -6.76
CA SER A 89 6.93 -21.41 -7.90
C SER A 89 7.42 -22.37 -8.98
N ILE A 90 8.72 -22.34 -9.31
CA ILE A 90 9.33 -23.28 -10.27
C ILE A 90 9.25 -24.72 -9.75
N GLY A 91 9.53 -24.94 -8.45
CA GLY A 91 9.43 -26.25 -7.82
C GLY A 91 8.01 -26.81 -7.88
N ILE A 92 7.02 -26.01 -7.48
CA ILE A 92 5.59 -26.38 -7.50
C ILE A 92 5.12 -26.66 -8.93
N PHE A 93 5.58 -25.90 -9.91
CA PHE A 93 5.22 -26.10 -11.31
C PHE A 93 5.65 -27.49 -11.83
N ASN A 94 6.79 -28.00 -11.36
CA ASN A 94 7.32 -29.31 -11.76
C ASN A 94 6.74 -30.50 -10.96
N LEU A 95 5.89 -30.26 -9.95
CA LEU A 95 5.26 -31.33 -9.16
C LEU A 95 4.12 -32.02 -9.93
N GLY A 96 3.92 -33.31 -9.64
CA GLY A 96 2.74 -34.04 -10.12
C GLY A 96 1.42 -33.50 -9.55
N LYS A 97 0.31 -33.69 -10.28
CA LYS A 97 -1.02 -33.09 -9.98
C LYS A 97 -1.49 -33.25 -8.52
N ARG A 98 -1.25 -34.40 -7.88
CA ARG A 98 -1.65 -34.65 -6.48
C ARG A 98 -0.78 -33.87 -5.49
N ALA A 99 0.54 -33.91 -5.65
CA ALA A 99 1.48 -33.22 -4.76
C ALA A 99 1.32 -31.69 -4.87
N ARG A 100 1.18 -31.17 -6.10
CA ARG A 100 0.92 -29.75 -6.35
C ARG A 100 -0.32 -29.24 -5.61
N ARG A 101 -1.44 -29.97 -5.69
CA ARG A 101 -2.70 -29.59 -5.01
C ARG A 101 -2.55 -29.53 -3.49
N ILE A 102 -1.78 -30.45 -2.90
CA ILE A 102 -1.53 -30.44 -1.45
C ILE A 102 -0.71 -29.20 -1.07
N VAL A 103 0.38 -28.93 -1.79
CA VAL A 103 1.25 -27.78 -1.50
C VAL A 103 0.53 -26.45 -1.69
N GLU A 104 -0.26 -26.28 -2.75
CA GLU A 104 -1.07 -25.07 -2.98
C GLU A 104 -2.11 -24.85 -1.88
N ASN A 105 -2.76 -25.92 -1.39
CA ASN A 105 -3.70 -25.82 -0.28
C ASN A 105 -3.00 -25.41 1.02
N VAL A 106 -1.81 -25.97 1.30
CA VAL A 106 -0.99 -25.57 2.46
C VAL A 106 -0.62 -24.09 2.38
N ASN A 107 -0.24 -23.60 1.20
CA ASN A 107 0.16 -22.20 1.00
C ASN A 107 -0.99 -21.19 1.19
N GLN A 108 -2.25 -21.62 1.06
CA GLN A 108 -3.41 -20.75 1.31
C GLN A 108 -3.73 -20.57 2.81
N PHE A 109 -3.35 -21.50 3.68
CA PHE A 109 -3.64 -21.38 5.12
C PHE A 109 -3.03 -20.13 5.75
N PRO A 110 -1.74 -19.79 5.52
CA PRO A 110 -1.16 -18.55 6.04
C PRO A 110 -1.86 -17.28 5.55
N ILE A 111 -2.37 -17.29 4.30
CA ILE A 111 -3.04 -16.13 3.70
C ILE A 111 -4.41 -15.89 4.34
N ILE A 112 -5.09 -16.95 4.76
CA ILE A 112 -6.42 -16.89 5.38
C ILE A 112 -6.30 -16.62 6.89
N ASN A 113 -5.22 -17.05 7.53
CA ASN A 113 -4.99 -16.76 8.94
C ASN A 113 -4.70 -15.26 9.14
N SER A 114 -5.41 -14.66 10.11
CA SER A 114 -5.23 -13.25 10.45
C SER A 114 -3.85 -13.02 11.08
N GLU A 115 -3.10 -12.05 10.55
CA GLU A 115 -1.81 -11.62 11.09
C GLU A 115 -1.91 -11.24 12.58
N ILE A 116 -3.07 -10.74 13.01
CA ILE A 116 -3.34 -10.32 14.39
C ILE A 116 -3.31 -11.53 15.35
N VAL A 117 -3.75 -12.71 14.90
CA VAL A 117 -3.77 -13.93 15.73
C VAL A 117 -2.37 -14.54 15.86
N MET A 118 -1.50 -14.34 14.88
CA MET A 118 -0.11 -14.85 14.94
C MET A 118 0.82 -13.94 15.76
N ALA A 119 0.45 -12.67 15.95
CA ALA A 119 1.28 -11.68 16.64
C ALA A 119 1.12 -11.68 18.18
N VAL A 120 0.11 -12.37 18.72
CA VAL A 120 -0.17 -12.52 20.17
C VAL A 120 0.21 -13.91 20.64
#